data_AF-A0A0C2N0M4-F1
#
_entry.id   AF-A0A0C2N0M4-F1
#
_cell.length_a   1.000
_cell.length_b   1.000
_cell.length_c   1.000
_cell.angle_alpha   90.00
_cell.angle_beta   90.00
_cell.angle_gamma   90.00
#
_symmetry.space_group_name_H-M   'P 1'
#
loop_
_entity.id
_entity.type
_entity.pdbx_description
1 polymer ?
#
loop_
_entity_poly.entity_id
_entity_poly.type
_entity_poly.pdbx_seq_one_letter_code
_entity_poly.pdbx_strand_id
1 'polypeptide(L)'
;MEFYRNDNNESNKNALEYYAWDTLVMDMDIQIQAVKRFISHFSHQDTPKFDSLFLEYFPKALYEEFRKMSDGRRLDERHSLMQILFFDVFTFIFRNTNLVTNSTAISFIECLLKLIKNGDPILVYDPDALIGSIMVCASHEPNKIMFINQNGMYNFYNYFIDSMTSSENKFWEMCKNVYGIGRINSSSIDRNTLSINFRKLHKKFHSSNDKACARFLVIIFKMIYRLGFFNDMKFSYKNLYDITAALFLIHQSKIEDTFLINHLSMLWTSILNGSTKPFQIDTFDKLIHLGAIFAIDLSRKLHKFSRRSTNFVLTEKEIQQIYIIYFTLVAFPLIDHGKYQWLRDVFIGLNNEFLVYITNHSIDHLPFEHRLLIVQYYMKSLTTLNLHHESLNQNLLTFYDKLVFDTSQSKYYIINRNTMPFPRQLLPFELIRISIIKRVIFRQYL
;
A
#
# COMPACT_ATOMS: atom_id res chain seq x y z
N MET A 1 -43.56 10.61 9.66
CA MET A 1 -42.98 9.68 8.67
C MET A 1 -44.07 8.71 8.23
N GLU A 2 -45.02 9.22 7.46
CA GLU A 2 -46.00 8.43 6.69
C GLU A 2 -45.75 8.80 5.24
N PHE A 3 -44.96 7.99 4.52
CA PHE A 3 -44.71 8.17 3.09
C PHE A 3 -44.46 6.81 2.46
N TYR A 4 -45.46 5.93 2.45
CA TYR A 4 -45.55 4.78 1.53
C TYR A 4 -47.00 4.28 1.51
N ARG A 5 -47.85 4.88 0.68
CA ARG A 5 -49.21 4.37 0.41
C ARG A 5 -49.34 3.99 -1.08
N ASN A 6 -49.35 2.68 -1.29
CA ASN A 6 -50.09 1.89 -2.28
C ASN A 6 -50.06 2.17 -3.80
N ASP A 7 -49.61 3.31 -4.32
CA ASP A 7 -49.69 3.57 -5.77
C ASP A 7 -48.58 2.89 -6.60
N ASN A 8 -47.56 2.30 -5.96
CA ASN A 8 -46.42 1.67 -6.67
C ASN A 8 -46.62 0.19 -7.02
N ASN A 9 -47.67 -0.50 -6.55
CA ASN A 9 -47.77 -1.96 -6.77
C ASN A 9 -48.14 -2.32 -8.21
N GLU A 10 -49.09 -1.63 -8.83
CA GLU A 10 -49.56 -2.01 -10.18
C GLU A 10 -48.54 -1.65 -11.26
N SER A 11 -47.92 -0.47 -11.16
CA SER A 11 -46.86 -0.05 -12.08
C SER A 11 -45.65 -1.00 -12.03
N ASN A 12 -45.19 -1.37 -10.83
CA ASN A 12 -44.11 -2.33 -10.66
C ASN A 12 -44.48 -3.73 -11.16
N LYS A 13 -45.72 -4.17 -10.95
CA LYS A 13 -46.23 -5.45 -11.47
C LYS A 13 -46.23 -5.46 -12.99
N ASN A 14 -46.76 -4.42 -13.63
CA ASN A 14 -46.76 -4.28 -15.08
C ASN A 14 -45.33 -4.25 -15.64
N ALA A 15 -44.42 -3.48 -15.05
CA ALA A 15 -43.02 -3.43 -15.47
C ALA A 15 -42.33 -4.80 -15.39
N LEU A 16 -42.64 -5.58 -14.35
CA LEU A 16 -42.14 -6.94 -14.18
C LEU A 16 -42.71 -7.91 -15.22
N GLU A 17 -44.03 -7.86 -15.47
CA GLU A 17 -44.69 -8.70 -16.46
C GLU A 17 -44.16 -8.41 -17.87
N TYR A 18 -43.99 -7.13 -18.23
CA TYR A 18 -43.36 -6.75 -19.50
C TYR A 18 -41.92 -7.25 -19.61
N TYR A 19 -41.12 -7.11 -18.55
CA TYR A 19 -39.76 -7.64 -18.55
C TYR A 19 -39.74 -9.15 -18.74
N ALA A 20 -40.52 -9.90 -17.96
CA ALA A 20 -40.58 -11.35 -18.05
C ALA A 20 -41.07 -11.84 -19.42
N TRP A 21 -41.99 -11.12 -20.07
CA TRP A 21 -42.47 -11.45 -21.41
C TRP A 21 -41.43 -11.12 -22.48
N ASP A 22 -40.90 -9.90 -22.48
CA ASP A 22 -39.99 -9.42 -23.52
C ASP A 22 -38.64 -10.15 -23.47
N THR A 23 -38.19 -10.66 -22.32
CA THR A 23 -36.96 -11.45 -22.21
C THR A 23 -37.07 -12.85 -22.84
N LEU A 24 -38.29 -13.35 -23.07
CA LEU A 24 -38.55 -14.63 -23.75
C LEU A 24 -38.55 -14.52 -25.28
N VAL A 25 -38.68 -13.30 -25.81
CA VAL A 25 -38.68 -13.05 -27.26
C VAL A 25 -37.28 -13.29 -27.82
N MET A 26 -37.15 -13.95 -28.97
CA MET A 26 -35.83 -14.27 -29.57
C MET A 26 -35.08 -13.06 -30.14
N ASP A 27 -35.75 -11.92 -30.31
CA ASP A 27 -35.17 -10.71 -30.86
C ASP A 27 -34.25 -10.00 -29.85
N MET A 28 -32.99 -9.77 -30.25
CA MET A 28 -31.99 -9.21 -29.35
C MET A 28 -32.23 -7.75 -28.98
N ASP A 29 -32.75 -6.96 -29.91
CA ASP A 29 -33.01 -5.54 -29.66
C ASP A 29 -34.18 -5.40 -28.66
N ILE A 30 -35.20 -6.26 -28.76
CA ILE A 30 -36.29 -6.34 -27.77
C ILE A 30 -35.75 -6.69 -26.38
N GLN A 31 -34.89 -7.72 -26.27
CA GLN A 31 -34.29 -8.10 -24.99
C GLN A 31 -33.44 -6.97 -24.37
N ILE A 32 -32.64 -6.28 -25.18
CA ILE A 32 -31.83 -5.12 -24.74
C ILE A 32 -32.74 -4.02 -24.20
N GLN A 33 -33.81 -3.68 -24.90
CA GLN A 33 -34.75 -2.64 -24.46
C GLN A 33 -35.49 -3.04 -23.19
N ALA A 34 -35.88 -4.31 -23.05
CA ALA A 34 -36.49 -4.84 -21.84
C ALA A 34 -35.57 -4.67 -20.62
N VAL A 35 -34.30 -5.05 -20.74
CA VAL A 35 -33.29 -4.88 -19.68
C VAL A 35 -33.09 -3.41 -19.32
N LYS A 36 -32.95 -2.52 -20.32
CA LYS A 36 -32.79 -1.08 -20.08
C LYS A 36 -34.00 -0.47 -19.35
N ARG A 37 -35.21 -0.83 -19.77
CA ARG A 37 -36.46 -0.38 -19.12
C ARG A 37 -36.53 -0.87 -17.68
N PHE A 38 -36.19 -2.13 -17.43
CA PHE A 38 -36.16 -2.68 -16.08
C PHE A 38 -35.17 -1.93 -15.18
N ILE A 39 -33.92 -1.77 -15.63
CA ILE A 39 -32.89 -1.03 -14.89
C ILE A 39 -33.37 0.40 -14.60
N SER A 40 -33.89 1.10 -15.61
CA SER A 40 -34.38 2.47 -15.44
C SER A 40 -35.50 2.55 -14.39
N HIS A 41 -36.47 1.63 -14.43
CA HIS A 41 -37.65 1.63 -13.56
C HIS A 41 -37.32 1.27 -12.10
N PHE A 42 -36.38 0.34 -11.90
CA PHE A 42 -36.05 -0.22 -10.58
C PHE A 42 -34.72 0.29 -10.00
N SER A 43 -33.97 1.15 -10.70
CA SER A 43 -32.65 1.66 -10.27
C SER A 43 -32.64 2.26 -8.86
N HIS A 44 -33.72 2.96 -8.49
CA HIS A 44 -33.88 3.61 -7.18
C HIS A 44 -34.61 2.75 -6.14
N GLN A 45 -35.01 1.52 -6.50
CA GLN A 45 -35.73 0.60 -5.62
C GLN A 45 -34.77 -0.48 -5.12
N ASP A 46 -34.44 -0.45 -3.82
CA ASP A 46 -33.59 -1.45 -3.17
C ASP A 46 -34.46 -2.57 -2.55
N THR A 47 -35.08 -3.38 -3.40
CA THR A 47 -35.94 -4.48 -2.95
C THR A 47 -35.35 -5.82 -3.41
N PRO A 48 -34.95 -6.71 -2.47
CA PRO A 48 -34.34 -8.00 -2.80
C PRO A 48 -35.16 -8.86 -3.77
N LYS A 49 -36.49 -8.72 -3.73
CA LYS A 49 -37.41 -9.39 -4.65
C LYS A 49 -37.17 -8.98 -6.11
N PHE A 50 -37.08 -7.68 -6.41
CA PHE A 50 -36.87 -7.21 -7.78
C PHE A 50 -35.48 -7.57 -8.28
N ASP A 51 -34.48 -7.53 -7.40
CA ASP A 51 -33.11 -7.94 -7.72
C ASP A 51 -33.02 -9.43 -8.10
N SER A 52 -33.71 -10.29 -7.34
CA SER A 52 -33.77 -11.72 -7.63
C SER A 52 -34.49 -12.00 -8.95
N LEU A 53 -35.63 -11.34 -9.18
CA LEU A 53 -36.42 -11.48 -10.42
C LEU A 53 -35.66 -10.98 -11.65
N PHE A 54 -34.85 -9.92 -11.51
CA PHE A 54 -34.02 -9.43 -12.60
C PHE A 54 -33.08 -10.52 -13.14
N LEU A 55 -32.40 -11.24 -12.24
CA LEU A 55 -31.51 -12.34 -12.60
C LEU A 55 -32.25 -13.58 -13.05
N GLU A 56 -33.39 -13.91 -12.43
CA GLU A 56 -34.20 -15.08 -12.78
C GLU A 56 -34.69 -15.00 -14.23
N TYR A 57 -35.17 -13.83 -14.66
CA TYR A 57 -35.66 -13.59 -16.02
C TYR A 57 -34.62 -12.98 -16.95
N PHE A 58 -33.33 -12.92 -16.56
CA PHE A 58 -32.30 -12.31 -17.39
C PHE A 58 -32.17 -13.06 -18.73
N PRO A 59 -32.19 -12.38 -19.90
CA PRO A 59 -32.22 -13.07 -21.18
C PRO A 59 -30.94 -13.89 -21.42
N LYS A 60 -31.10 -15.20 -21.60
CA LYS A 60 -29.96 -16.13 -21.82
C LYS A 60 -29.16 -15.78 -23.08
N ALA A 61 -29.83 -15.36 -24.15
CA ALA A 61 -29.16 -14.98 -25.39
C ALA A 61 -28.27 -13.74 -25.18
N LEU A 62 -28.77 -12.73 -24.46
CA LEU A 62 -28.01 -11.52 -24.13
C LEU A 62 -26.80 -11.84 -23.24
N TYR A 63 -26.98 -12.70 -22.23
CA TYR A 63 -25.88 -13.16 -21.39
C TYR A 63 -24.79 -13.89 -22.18
N GLU A 64 -25.17 -14.75 -23.13
CA GLU A 64 -24.21 -15.43 -24.01
C GLU A 64 -23.45 -14.46 -24.92
N GLU A 65 -24.09 -13.37 -25.37
CA GLU A 65 -23.39 -12.29 -26.08
C GLU A 65 -22.38 -11.56 -25.18
N PHE A 66 -22.73 -11.26 -23.93
CA PHE A 66 -21.77 -10.72 -22.96
C PHE A 66 -20.57 -11.66 -22.75
N ARG A 67 -20.80 -12.97 -22.68
CA ARG A 67 -19.73 -13.95 -22.53
C ARG A 67 -18.82 -13.96 -23.75
N LYS A 68 -19.38 -14.04 -24.97
CA LYS A 68 -18.62 -14.00 -26.23
C LYS A 68 -17.76 -12.73 -26.36
N MET A 69 -18.33 -11.58 -25.96
CA MET A 69 -17.65 -10.29 -25.91
C MET A 69 -16.47 -10.32 -24.93
N SER A 70 -16.67 -10.86 -23.73
CA SER A 70 -15.60 -10.96 -22.71
C SER A 70 -14.43 -11.87 -23.13
N ASP A 71 -14.68 -12.84 -24.01
CA ASP A 71 -13.67 -13.74 -24.55
C ASP A 71 -12.86 -13.11 -25.72
N GLY A 72 -13.04 -11.81 -26.00
CA GLY A 72 -12.20 -11.04 -26.94
C GLY A 72 -12.57 -11.20 -28.41
N ARG A 73 -13.78 -11.68 -28.73
CA ARG A 73 -14.26 -11.71 -30.12
C ARG A 73 -14.65 -10.29 -30.53
N ARG A 74 -13.85 -9.69 -31.43
CA ARG A 74 -14.15 -8.37 -32.01
C ARG A 74 -15.47 -8.43 -32.76
N LEU A 75 -16.40 -7.60 -32.33
CA LEU A 75 -17.64 -7.31 -33.03
C LEU A 75 -17.64 -5.84 -33.44
N ASP A 76 -18.42 -5.55 -34.47
CA ASP A 76 -18.73 -4.27 -35.09
C ASP A 76 -19.11 -3.12 -34.11
N GLU A 77 -19.61 -1.99 -34.63
CA GLU A 77 -20.09 -0.85 -33.84
C GLU A 77 -21.11 -1.23 -32.73
N ARG A 78 -21.80 -2.37 -32.88
CA ARG A 78 -22.74 -2.89 -31.87
C ARG A 78 -22.01 -3.32 -30.59
N HIS A 79 -20.71 -3.59 -30.65
CA HIS A 79 -19.87 -3.98 -29.53
C HIS A 79 -19.82 -2.91 -28.44
N SER A 80 -19.61 -1.63 -28.78
CA SER A 80 -19.52 -0.57 -27.77
C SER A 80 -20.85 -0.36 -27.04
N LEU A 81 -21.97 -0.44 -27.76
CA LEU A 81 -23.31 -0.37 -27.15
C LEU A 81 -23.55 -1.55 -26.21
N MET A 82 -23.09 -2.75 -26.58
CA MET A 82 -23.21 -3.94 -25.76
C MET A 82 -22.35 -3.86 -24.49
N GLN A 83 -21.14 -3.30 -24.59
CA GLN A 83 -20.29 -3.09 -23.43
C GLN A 83 -20.87 -2.07 -22.44
N ILE A 84 -21.44 -0.96 -22.94
CA ILE A 84 -22.12 0.03 -22.09
C ILE A 84 -23.29 -0.64 -21.37
N LEU A 85 -24.12 -1.39 -22.10
CA LEU A 85 -25.23 -2.14 -21.50
C LEU A 85 -24.73 -3.16 -20.46
N PHE A 86 -23.62 -3.85 -20.72
CA PHE A 86 -23.03 -4.77 -19.76
C PHE A 86 -22.62 -4.06 -18.47
N PHE A 87 -22.01 -2.88 -18.57
CA PHE A 87 -21.66 -2.09 -17.39
C PHE A 87 -22.89 -1.56 -16.64
N ASP A 88 -23.95 -1.16 -17.34
CA ASP A 88 -25.23 -0.79 -16.72
C ASP A 88 -25.85 -1.97 -15.96
N VAL A 89 -25.85 -3.16 -16.57
CA VAL A 89 -26.32 -4.41 -15.95
C VAL A 89 -25.48 -4.76 -14.72
N PHE A 90 -24.15 -4.72 -14.82
CA PHE A 90 -23.27 -4.97 -13.68
C PHE A 90 -23.52 -3.97 -12.54
N THR A 91 -23.64 -2.69 -12.90
CA THR A 91 -23.89 -1.60 -11.95
C THR A 91 -25.21 -1.84 -11.22
N PHE A 92 -26.26 -2.23 -11.93
CA PHE A 92 -27.57 -2.55 -11.37
C PHE A 92 -27.55 -3.78 -10.45
N ILE A 93 -26.91 -4.87 -10.86
CA ILE A 93 -26.80 -6.12 -10.08
C ILE A 93 -26.14 -5.86 -8.71
N PHE A 94 -25.08 -5.05 -8.70
CA PHE A 94 -24.30 -4.76 -7.50
C PHE A 94 -24.54 -3.35 -6.95
N ARG A 95 -25.73 -2.76 -7.17
CA ARG A 95 -26.10 -1.47 -6.56
C ARG A 95 -26.31 -1.55 -5.04
N ASN A 96 -26.57 -2.76 -4.53
CA ASN A 96 -26.78 -3.10 -3.13
C ASN A 96 -26.18 -4.49 -2.81
N THR A 97 -26.30 -4.94 -1.57
CA THR A 97 -25.71 -6.22 -1.12
C THR A 97 -26.60 -7.45 -1.38
N ASN A 98 -27.78 -7.31 -2.00
CA ASN A 98 -28.77 -8.39 -2.06
C ASN A 98 -28.29 -9.58 -2.90
N LEU A 99 -27.46 -9.34 -3.91
CA LEU A 99 -27.03 -10.35 -4.90
C LEU A 99 -25.56 -10.76 -4.78
N VAL A 100 -24.81 -10.29 -3.78
CA VAL A 100 -23.34 -10.50 -3.71
C VAL A 100 -22.93 -11.97 -3.54
N THR A 101 -23.84 -12.83 -3.06
CA THR A 101 -23.64 -14.28 -2.90
C THR A 101 -24.34 -15.12 -3.98
N ASN A 102 -25.10 -14.48 -4.89
CA ASN A 102 -25.86 -15.19 -5.91
C ASN A 102 -24.92 -15.75 -6.99
N SER A 103 -25.02 -17.05 -7.28
CA SER A 103 -24.15 -17.73 -8.25
C SER A 103 -24.24 -17.15 -9.67
N THR A 104 -25.44 -16.75 -10.09
CA THR A 104 -25.66 -16.10 -11.39
C THR A 104 -25.01 -14.73 -11.41
N ALA A 105 -25.18 -13.91 -10.36
CA ALA A 105 -24.49 -12.62 -10.24
C ALA A 105 -22.96 -12.77 -10.28
N ILE A 106 -22.41 -13.78 -9.61
CA ILE A 106 -20.96 -14.06 -9.61
C ILE A 106 -20.44 -14.30 -11.03
N SER A 107 -21.22 -14.93 -11.91
CA SER A 107 -20.82 -15.15 -13.30
C SER A 107 -20.64 -13.83 -14.09
N PHE A 108 -21.34 -12.75 -13.71
CA PHE A 108 -21.11 -11.42 -14.29
C PHE A 108 -19.79 -10.80 -13.82
N ILE A 109 -19.30 -11.13 -12.62
CA ILE A 109 -17.96 -10.74 -12.15
C ILE A 109 -16.89 -11.37 -13.03
N GLU A 110 -17.04 -12.66 -13.35
CA GLU A 110 -16.12 -13.36 -14.26
C GLU A 110 -16.11 -12.73 -15.65
N CYS A 111 -17.29 -12.43 -16.21
CA CYS A 111 -17.43 -11.73 -17.48
C CYS A 111 -16.77 -10.35 -17.43
N LEU A 112 -16.98 -9.58 -16.37
CA LEU A 112 -16.36 -8.25 -16.20
C LEU A 112 -14.84 -8.36 -16.17
N LEU A 113 -14.29 -9.28 -15.35
CA LEU A 113 -12.85 -9.47 -15.20
C LEU A 113 -12.16 -9.90 -16.49
N LYS A 114 -12.84 -10.74 -17.30
CA LYS A 114 -12.36 -11.11 -18.64
C LYS A 114 -12.43 -9.94 -19.61
N LEU A 115 -13.56 -9.22 -19.62
CA LEU A 115 -13.79 -8.08 -20.50
C LEU A 115 -12.74 -6.99 -20.29
N ILE A 116 -12.52 -6.53 -19.05
CA ILE A 116 -11.54 -5.47 -18.78
C ILE A 116 -10.08 -5.90 -18.99
N LYS A 117 -9.82 -7.21 -19.04
CA LYS A 117 -8.47 -7.76 -19.25
C LYS A 117 -8.11 -7.88 -20.72
N ASN A 118 -9.09 -8.19 -21.57
CA ASN A 118 -8.88 -8.52 -22.99
C ASN A 118 -9.47 -7.47 -23.94
N GLY A 119 -10.43 -6.67 -23.47
CA GLY A 119 -11.21 -5.75 -24.30
C GLY A 119 -10.49 -4.45 -24.60
N ASP A 120 -10.88 -3.84 -25.72
CA ASP A 120 -10.45 -2.51 -26.10
C ASP A 120 -11.15 -1.46 -25.20
N PRO A 121 -10.41 -0.44 -24.68
CA PRO A 121 -10.97 0.63 -23.87
C PRO A 121 -12.14 1.36 -24.52
N ILE A 122 -13.13 1.76 -23.72
CA ILE A 122 -14.26 2.57 -24.18
C ILE A 122 -14.08 4.00 -23.69
N LEU A 123 -14.05 4.94 -24.62
CA LEU A 123 -13.80 6.35 -24.32
C LEU A 123 -15.01 7.08 -23.70
N VAL A 124 -16.23 6.57 -23.89
CA VAL A 124 -17.48 7.31 -23.61
C VAL A 124 -18.14 6.91 -22.27
N TYR A 125 -17.62 5.91 -21.56
CA TYR A 125 -18.24 5.42 -20.33
C TYR A 125 -17.63 6.07 -19.08
N ASP A 126 -18.47 6.67 -18.23
CA ASP A 126 -18.10 7.18 -16.90
C ASP A 126 -18.00 6.03 -15.89
N PRO A 127 -16.80 5.70 -15.37
CA PRO A 127 -16.62 4.57 -14.47
C PRO A 127 -17.15 4.80 -13.06
N ASP A 128 -17.65 5.99 -12.70
CA ASP A 128 -17.99 6.33 -11.30
C ASP A 128 -19.02 5.38 -10.67
N ALA A 129 -20.14 5.14 -11.36
CA ALA A 129 -21.18 4.23 -10.87
C ALA A 129 -20.67 2.78 -10.78
N LEU A 130 -19.86 2.37 -11.76
CA LEU A 130 -19.26 1.04 -11.80
C LEU A 130 -18.27 0.82 -10.65
N ILE A 131 -17.49 1.84 -10.27
CA ILE A 131 -16.61 1.80 -9.10
C ILE A 131 -17.42 1.56 -7.82
N GLY A 132 -18.54 2.27 -7.64
CA GLY A 132 -19.45 2.06 -6.51
C GLY A 132 -19.96 0.62 -6.44
N SER A 133 -20.43 0.08 -7.56
CA SER A 133 -20.94 -1.29 -7.64
C SER A 133 -19.86 -2.35 -7.44
N ILE A 134 -18.61 -2.12 -7.89
CA ILE A 134 -17.49 -3.02 -7.56
C ILE A 134 -17.17 -2.99 -6.07
N MET A 135 -17.25 -1.84 -5.40
CA MET A 135 -17.05 -1.75 -3.95
C MET A 135 -18.11 -2.57 -3.19
N VAL A 136 -19.37 -2.49 -3.60
CA VAL A 136 -20.47 -3.29 -3.04
C VAL A 136 -20.25 -4.78 -3.32
N CYS A 137 -19.90 -5.14 -4.55
CA CYS A 137 -19.57 -6.50 -4.96
C CYS A 137 -18.43 -7.10 -4.11
N ALA A 138 -17.37 -6.31 -3.89
CA ALA A 138 -16.18 -6.70 -3.11
C ALA A 138 -16.40 -6.64 -1.60
N SER A 139 -17.58 -6.24 -1.11
CA SER A 139 -17.93 -6.36 0.30
C SER A 139 -18.04 -7.84 0.73
N HIS A 140 -18.31 -8.74 -0.23
CA HIS A 140 -18.21 -10.19 -0.06
C HIS A 140 -16.79 -10.70 -0.39
N GLU A 141 -16.18 -11.40 0.56
CA GLU A 141 -14.77 -11.82 0.47
C GLU A 141 -14.44 -12.75 -0.71
N PRO A 142 -15.26 -13.77 -1.06
CA PRO A 142 -15.05 -14.56 -2.28
C PRO A 142 -14.93 -13.73 -3.56
N ASN A 143 -15.78 -12.71 -3.72
CA ASN A 143 -15.74 -11.83 -4.90
C ASN A 143 -14.45 -11.00 -4.91
N LYS A 144 -14.06 -10.46 -3.74
CA LYS A 144 -12.78 -9.76 -3.54
C LYS A 144 -11.58 -10.61 -3.96
N ILE A 145 -11.58 -11.90 -3.60
CA ILE A 145 -10.53 -12.85 -3.99
C ILE A 145 -10.47 -13.01 -5.52
N MET A 146 -11.62 -13.05 -6.21
CA MET A 146 -11.65 -13.13 -7.69
C MET A 146 -10.96 -11.91 -8.32
N PHE A 147 -11.26 -10.69 -7.83
CA PHE A 147 -10.58 -9.47 -8.29
C PHE A 147 -9.07 -9.52 -8.03
N ILE A 148 -8.63 -10.01 -6.87
CA ILE A 148 -7.20 -10.13 -6.56
C ILE A 148 -6.51 -11.13 -7.51
N ASN A 149 -7.07 -12.34 -7.64
CA ASN A 149 -6.49 -13.41 -8.46
C ASN A 149 -6.43 -13.00 -9.94
N GLN A 150 -7.44 -12.30 -10.46
CA GLN A 150 -7.44 -11.85 -11.87
C GLN A 150 -6.68 -10.54 -12.11
N ASN A 151 -6.07 -9.94 -11.08
CA ASN A 151 -5.48 -8.60 -11.14
C ASN A 151 -6.49 -7.53 -11.62
N GLY A 152 -7.75 -7.69 -11.21
CA GLY A 152 -8.90 -6.97 -11.73
C GLY A 152 -8.77 -5.47 -11.58
N MET A 153 -8.24 -4.97 -10.46
CA MET A 153 -8.08 -3.52 -10.24
C MET A 153 -7.11 -2.88 -11.22
N TYR A 154 -6.01 -3.57 -11.53
CA TYR A 154 -5.05 -3.07 -12.51
C TYR A 154 -5.60 -3.12 -13.93
N ASN A 155 -6.29 -4.20 -14.30
CA ASN A 155 -6.93 -4.29 -15.61
C ASN A 155 -8.00 -3.20 -15.76
N PHE A 156 -8.81 -2.99 -14.71
CA PHE A 156 -9.80 -1.92 -14.64
C PHE A 156 -9.16 -0.54 -14.87
N TYR A 157 -8.04 -0.26 -14.19
CA TYR A 157 -7.33 1.00 -14.39
C TYR A 157 -6.87 1.20 -15.83
N ASN A 158 -6.22 0.19 -16.45
CA ASN A 158 -5.78 0.35 -17.84
C ASN A 158 -6.96 0.47 -18.81
N TYR A 159 -8.08 -0.18 -18.51
CA TYR A 159 -9.27 -0.15 -19.35
C TYR A 159 -9.96 1.22 -19.32
N PHE A 160 -9.94 1.91 -18.18
CA PHE A 160 -10.64 3.19 -17.98
C PHE A 160 -9.71 4.38 -17.76
N ILE A 161 -8.40 4.26 -18.06
CA ILE A 161 -7.41 5.29 -17.70
C ILE A 161 -7.78 6.68 -18.25
N ASP A 162 -8.31 6.74 -19.47
CA ASP A 162 -8.68 7.99 -20.14
C ASP A 162 -9.97 8.62 -19.59
N SER A 163 -10.89 7.82 -19.01
CA SER A 163 -12.16 8.30 -18.45
C SER A 163 -12.15 8.44 -16.92
N MET A 164 -11.06 8.08 -16.24
CA MET A 164 -10.98 8.01 -14.78
C MET A 164 -10.54 9.32 -14.10
N THR A 165 -10.34 10.41 -14.83
CA THR A 165 -9.78 11.65 -14.27
C THR A 165 -10.60 12.25 -13.12
N SER A 166 -11.93 12.17 -13.19
CA SER A 166 -12.85 12.65 -12.13
C SER A 166 -12.97 11.68 -10.95
N SER A 167 -12.80 10.38 -11.18
CA SER A 167 -13.03 9.32 -10.19
C SER A 167 -11.75 8.69 -9.65
N GLU A 168 -10.58 9.29 -9.92
CA GLU A 168 -9.28 8.75 -9.51
C GLU A 168 -9.24 8.45 -8.00
N ASN A 169 -9.71 9.37 -7.16
CA ASN A 169 -9.70 9.17 -5.70
C ASN A 169 -10.57 7.99 -5.26
N LYS A 170 -11.79 7.89 -5.80
CA LYS A 170 -12.71 6.77 -5.53
C LYS A 170 -12.14 5.45 -6.03
N PHE A 171 -11.50 5.45 -7.20
CA PHE A 171 -10.82 4.28 -7.75
C PHE A 171 -9.74 3.76 -6.80
N TRP A 172 -8.90 4.64 -6.27
CA TRP A 172 -7.84 4.22 -5.33
C TRP A 172 -8.39 3.78 -3.98
N GLU A 173 -9.54 4.31 -3.54
CA GLU A 173 -10.26 3.80 -2.38
C GLU A 173 -10.80 2.38 -2.62
N MET A 174 -11.44 2.15 -3.76
CA MET A 174 -11.86 0.82 -4.21
C MET A 174 -10.70 -0.17 -4.24
N CYS A 175 -9.54 0.22 -4.79
CA CYS A 175 -8.34 -0.61 -4.78
C CYS A 175 -7.91 -0.99 -3.35
N LYS A 176 -7.87 -0.03 -2.43
CA LYS A 176 -7.51 -0.27 -1.03
C LYS A 176 -8.51 -1.22 -0.35
N ASN A 177 -9.80 -1.12 -0.68
CA ASN A 177 -10.84 -2.01 -0.18
C ASN A 177 -10.66 -3.45 -0.71
N VAL A 178 -10.47 -3.60 -2.02
CA VAL A 178 -10.29 -4.91 -2.68
C VAL A 178 -9.02 -5.61 -2.19
N TYR A 179 -7.87 -4.94 -2.21
CA TYR A 179 -6.64 -5.49 -1.64
C TYR A 179 -6.64 -5.46 -0.10
N GLY A 180 -7.75 -5.05 0.52
CA GLY A 180 -8.00 -4.96 1.95
C GLY A 180 -8.33 -6.29 2.65
N ILE A 181 -8.21 -7.43 1.96
CA ILE A 181 -8.52 -8.79 2.44
C ILE A 181 -7.87 -9.22 3.77
N GLY A 182 -8.68 -9.76 4.67
CA GLY A 182 -8.24 -10.25 5.99
C GLY A 182 -7.36 -11.49 5.93
N ARG A 183 -6.55 -11.72 6.99
CA ARG A 183 -5.65 -12.88 7.09
C ARG A 183 -6.39 -14.22 7.08
N ILE A 184 -7.63 -14.25 7.56
CA ILE A 184 -8.51 -15.44 7.58
C ILE A 184 -8.70 -16.01 6.17
N ASN A 185 -8.71 -15.16 5.14
CA ASN A 185 -8.96 -15.55 3.75
C ASN A 185 -7.67 -15.80 2.96
N SER A 186 -6.51 -15.82 3.63
CA SER A 186 -5.21 -16.01 2.98
C SER A 186 -5.10 -17.33 2.21
N SER A 187 -5.71 -18.41 2.69
CA SER A 187 -5.69 -19.71 2.02
C SER A 187 -6.38 -19.72 0.64
N SER A 188 -7.30 -18.78 0.40
CA SER A 188 -8.08 -18.71 -0.85
C SER A 188 -7.38 -17.90 -1.95
N ILE A 189 -6.31 -17.19 -1.62
CA ILE A 189 -5.54 -16.42 -2.61
C ILE A 189 -4.56 -17.35 -3.31
N ASP A 190 -4.63 -17.39 -4.64
CA ASP A 190 -3.68 -18.13 -5.44
C ASP A 190 -2.34 -17.38 -5.47
N ARG A 191 -1.38 -17.90 -4.69
CA ARG A 191 -0.04 -17.33 -4.54
C ARG A 191 0.76 -17.34 -5.84
N ASN A 192 0.57 -18.36 -6.68
CA ASN A 192 1.26 -18.46 -7.96
C ASN A 192 0.77 -17.38 -8.92
N THR A 193 -0.55 -17.24 -9.02
CA THR A 193 -1.18 -16.20 -9.83
C THR A 193 -0.83 -14.80 -9.32
N LEU A 194 -0.86 -14.57 -8.00
CA LEU A 194 -0.42 -13.31 -7.39
C LEU A 194 1.04 -12.99 -7.73
N SER A 195 1.94 -13.99 -7.67
CA SER A 195 3.36 -13.82 -8.03
C SER A 195 3.55 -13.47 -9.51
N ILE A 196 2.78 -14.09 -10.41
CA ILE A 196 2.80 -13.78 -11.85
C ILE A 196 2.34 -12.34 -12.08
N ASN A 197 1.21 -11.94 -11.49
CA ASN A 197 0.64 -10.61 -11.63
C ASN A 197 1.58 -9.53 -11.08
N PHE A 198 2.17 -9.79 -9.91
CA PHE A 198 3.18 -8.93 -9.32
C PHE A 198 4.39 -8.73 -10.24
N ARG A 199 4.92 -9.82 -10.83
CA ARG A 199 6.05 -9.74 -11.77
C ARG A 199 5.71 -8.96 -13.04
N LYS A 200 4.48 -9.10 -13.57
CA LYS A 200 3.99 -8.33 -14.72
C LYS A 200 3.95 -6.83 -14.42
N LEU A 201 3.36 -6.46 -13.28
CA LEU A 201 3.31 -5.07 -12.80
C LEU A 201 4.71 -4.50 -12.63
N HIS A 202 5.60 -5.26 -11.99
CA HIS A 202 6.99 -4.87 -11.79
C HIS A 202 7.71 -4.62 -13.12
N LYS A 203 7.58 -5.53 -14.09
CA LYS A 203 8.19 -5.38 -15.41
C LYS A 203 7.68 -4.12 -16.11
N LYS A 204 6.36 -3.87 -16.09
CA LYS A 204 5.80 -2.65 -16.69
C LYS A 204 6.31 -1.39 -16.00
N PHE A 205 6.32 -1.37 -14.67
CA PHE A 205 6.86 -0.26 -13.89
C PHE A 205 8.30 0.05 -14.31
N HIS A 206 9.17 -0.97 -14.35
CA HIS A 206 10.57 -0.78 -14.73
C HIS A 206 10.74 -0.27 -16.17
N SER A 207 9.89 -0.71 -17.11
CA SER A 207 9.97 -0.26 -18.50
C SER A 207 9.43 1.16 -18.76
N SER A 208 8.54 1.67 -17.90
CA SER A 208 7.78 2.90 -18.18
C SER A 208 7.92 3.98 -17.11
N ASN A 209 8.42 3.64 -15.92
CA ASN A 209 8.33 4.47 -14.72
C ASN A 209 6.90 4.98 -14.42
N ASP A 210 5.88 4.20 -14.81
CA ASP A 210 4.48 4.53 -14.61
C ASP A 210 4.12 4.61 -13.11
N LYS A 211 3.71 5.82 -12.68
CA LYS A 211 3.33 6.12 -11.29
C LYS A 211 2.15 5.27 -10.80
N ALA A 212 1.20 4.95 -11.68
CA ALA A 212 0.07 4.11 -11.31
C ALA A 212 0.52 2.67 -11.02
N CYS A 213 1.42 2.11 -11.85
CA CYS A 213 2.04 0.82 -11.59
C CYS A 213 2.77 0.82 -10.24
N ALA A 214 3.50 1.89 -9.93
CA ALA A 214 4.17 2.06 -8.64
C ALA A 214 3.17 1.99 -7.47
N ARG A 215 2.04 2.71 -7.56
CA ARG A 215 0.97 2.71 -6.55
C ARG A 215 0.31 1.34 -6.39
N PHE A 216 0.07 0.60 -7.49
CA PHE A 216 -0.42 -0.78 -7.42
C PHE A 216 0.55 -1.71 -6.71
N LEU A 217 1.84 -1.63 -7.04
CA LEU A 217 2.87 -2.45 -6.39
C LEU A 217 2.85 -2.26 -4.88
N VAL A 218 2.68 -1.03 -4.40
CA VAL A 218 2.59 -0.70 -2.97
C VAL A 218 1.36 -1.32 -2.32
N ILE A 219 0.19 -1.16 -2.94
CA ILE A 219 -1.07 -1.71 -2.43
C ILE A 219 -0.97 -3.24 -2.33
N ILE A 220 -0.45 -3.89 -3.38
CA ILE A 220 -0.25 -5.34 -3.43
C ILE A 220 0.78 -5.79 -2.39
N PHE A 221 1.91 -5.08 -2.24
CA PHE A 221 2.89 -5.37 -1.21
C PHE A 221 2.33 -5.30 0.20
N LYS A 222 1.52 -4.27 0.48
CA LYS A 222 0.83 -4.14 1.76
C LYS A 222 -0.10 -5.34 2.02
N MET A 223 -0.80 -5.81 1.00
CA MET A 223 -1.63 -7.01 1.10
C MET A 223 -0.76 -8.25 1.40
N ILE A 224 0.30 -8.50 0.61
CA ILE A 224 1.25 -9.61 0.82
C ILE A 224 1.81 -9.60 2.23
N TYR A 225 2.19 -8.42 2.73
CA TYR A 225 2.67 -8.22 4.10
C TYR A 225 1.65 -8.70 5.13
N ARG A 226 0.44 -8.16 5.07
CA ARG A 226 -0.63 -8.45 6.03
C ARG A 226 -1.00 -9.93 6.03
N LEU A 227 -0.95 -10.58 4.88
CA LEU A 227 -1.26 -12.00 4.74
C LEU A 227 -0.11 -12.93 5.15
N GLY A 228 1.10 -12.39 5.36
CA GLY A 228 2.27 -13.17 5.73
C GLY A 228 2.89 -13.94 4.58
N PHE A 229 2.63 -13.56 3.33
CA PHE A 229 3.12 -14.27 2.13
C PHE A 229 4.56 -13.96 1.74
N PHE A 230 5.27 -13.11 2.50
CA PHE A 230 6.65 -12.74 2.16
C PHE A 230 7.60 -13.92 2.09
N ASN A 231 7.45 -14.88 3.00
CA ASN A 231 8.30 -16.07 3.02
C ASN A 231 7.91 -17.09 1.94
N ASP A 232 6.65 -17.05 1.50
CA ASP A 232 6.09 -18.02 0.55
C ASP A 232 6.32 -17.62 -0.90
N MET A 233 6.41 -16.32 -1.17
CA MET A 233 6.62 -15.79 -2.51
C MET A 233 8.13 -15.62 -2.77
N LYS A 234 8.60 -16.18 -3.89
CA LYS A 234 9.98 -16.01 -4.36
C LYS A 234 10.20 -14.59 -4.88
N PHE A 235 10.39 -13.63 -3.98
CA PHE A 235 10.79 -12.27 -4.34
C PHE A 235 12.30 -12.20 -4.57
N SER A 236 12.70 -11.56 -5.66
CA SER A 236 14.04 -11.00 -5.76
C SER A 236 14.08 -9.75 -4.88
N TYR A 237 14.78 -9.80 -3.75
CA TYR A 237 14.93 -8.62 -2.89
C TYR A 237 15.58 -7.46 -3.63
N LYS A 238 16.41 -7.74 -4.65
CA LYS A 238 16.96 -6.72 -5.56
C LYS A 238 15.83 -5.98 -6.29
N ASN A 239 14.89 -6.71 -6.89
CA ASN A 239 13.76 -6.10 -7.60
C ASN A 239 12.90 -5.26 -6.65
N LEU A 240 12.65 -5.77 -5.44
CA LEU A 240 11.90 -5.01 -4.43
C LEU A 240 12.65 -3.74 -3.98
N TYR A 241 13.97 -3.82 -3.85
CA TYR A 241 14.82 -2.65 -3.61
C TYR A 241 14.71 -1.63 -4.75
N ASP A 242 14.83 -2.07 -6.00
CA ASP A 242 14.73 -1.18 -7.17
C ASP A 242 13.37 -0.46 -7.21
N ILE A 243 12.27 -1.18 -6.92
CA ILE A 243 10.92 -0.59 -6.78
C ILE A 243 10.90 0.44 -5.65
N THR A 244 11.45 0.09 -4.48
CA THR A 244 11.45 0.97 -3.31
C THR A 244 12.23 2.26 -3.60
N ALA A 245 13.41 2.15 -4.21
CA ALA A 245 14.23 3.30 -4.56
C ALA A 245 13.49 4.23 -5.54
N ALA A 246 12.89 3.66 -6.59
CA ALA A 246 12.12 4.44 -7.55
C ALA A 246 10.87 5.10 -6.91
N LEU A 247 10.14 4.37 -6.06
CA LEU A 247 9.00 4.90 -5.29
C LEU A 247 9.42 6.03 -4.35
N PHE A 248 10.56 5.89 -3.70
CA PHE A 248 11.10 6.90 -2.80
C PHE A 248 11.41 8.20 -3.55
N LEU A 249 12.06 8.11 -4.71
CA LEU A 249 12.34 9.27 -5.57
C LEU A 249 11.05 9.94 -6.06
N ILE A 250 10.03 9.17 -6.41
CA ILE A 250 8.71 9.71 -6.77
C ILE A 250 8.08 10.44 -5.57
N HIS A 251 8.13 9.86 -4.36
CA HIS A 251 7.58 10.48 -3.16
C HIS A 251 8.29 11.78 -2.81
N GLN A 252 9.60 11.84 -2.95
CA GLN A 252 10.37 13.05 -2.70
C GLN A 252 9.92 14.23 -3.59
N SER A 253 9.50 13.96 -4.82
CA SER A 253 8.95 14.98 -5.72
C SER A 253 7.54 15.47 -5.33
N LYS A 254 6.83 14.72 -4.47
CA LYS A 254 5.43 14.94 -4.09
C LYS A 254 5.25 14.60 -2.61
N ILE A 255 5.48 15.60 -1.76
CA ILE A 255 5.48 15.55 -0.28
C ILE A 255 4.20 14.92 0.34
N GLU A 256 3.16 14.66 -0.45
CA GLU A 256 1.81 14.32 0.02
C GLU A 256 1.62 12.86 0.49
N ASP A 257 2.35 11.87 -0.04
CA ASP A 257 2.06 10.45 0.27
C ASP A 257 2.91 9.86 1.40
N THR A 258 2.84 10.46 2.59
CA THR A 258 3.55 9.94 3.77
C THR A 258 3.18 8.48 4.06
N PHE A 259 1.96 8.06 3.71
CA PHE A 259 1.44 6.71 3.95
C PHE A 259 2.26 5.63 3.24
N LEU A 260 2.76 5.91 2.04
CA LEU A 260 3.66 5.04 1.30
C LEU A 260 4.93 4.68 2.10
N ILE A 261 5.61 5.68 2.65
CA ILE A 261 6.90 5.49 3.33
C ILE A 261 6.76 4.62 4.58
N ASN A 262 5.69 4.77 5.35
CA ASN A 262 5.45 3.93 6.53
C ASN A 262 5.31 2.45 6.14
N HIS A 263 4.63 2.18 5.02
CA HIS A 263 4.50 0.82 4.52
C HIS A 263 5.82 0.26 4.01
N LEU A 264 6.65 1.08 3.35
CA LEU A 264 8.00 0.68 2.95
C LEU A 264 8.89 0.43 4.18
N SER A 265 8.83 1.25 5.22
CA SER A 265 9.57 1.02 6.48
C SER A 265 9.18 -0.30 7.13
N MET A 266 7.88 -0.57 7.31
CA MET A 266 7.40 -1.83 7.86
C MET A 266 7.85 -3.05 7.03
N LEU A 267 7.80 -2.91 5.71
CA LEU A 267 8.23 -3.92 4.76
C LEU A 267 9.70 -4.26 4.92
N TRP A 268 10.58 -3.25 4.83
CA TRP A 268 12.02 -3.45 4.96
C TRP A 268 12.43 -3.93 6.34
N THR A 269 11.76 -3.47 7.40
CA THR A 269 11.95 -4.00 8.75
C THR A 269 11.66 -5.49 8.79
N SER A 270 10.61 -5.95 8.11
CA SER A 270 10.25 -7.36 8.11
C SER A 270 11.21 -8.22 7.28
N ILE A 271 11.72 -7.68 6.17
CA ILE A 271 12.73 -8.35 5.34
C ILE A 271 14.07 -8.47 6.07
N LEU A 272 14.51 -7.39 6.73
CA LEU A 272 15.77 -7.37 7.49
C LEU A 272 15.74 -8.27 8.72
N ASN A 273 14.55 -8.59 9.24
CA ASN A 273 14.36 -9.48 10.39
C ASN A 273 13.91 -10.90 9.98
N GLY A 274 13.78 -11.20 8.69
CA GLY A 274 13.34 -12.49 8.18
C GLY A 274 14.44 -13.56 8.26
N SER A 275 14.04 -14.82 8.46
CA SER A 275 14.96 -15.92 8.84
C SER A 275 15.58 -16.71 7.69
N THR A 276 14.98 -16.71 6.48
CA THR A 276 15.36 -17.68 5.45
C THR A 276 16.53 -17.25 4.58
N LYS A 277 16.64 -15.96 4.23
CA LYS A 277 17.80 -15.37 3.54
C LYS A 277 17.90 -13.89 3.91
N PRO A 278 18.95 -13.46 4.63
CA PRO A 278 19.08 -12.06 5.02
C PRO A 278 19.27 -11.19 3.77
N PHE A 279 18.49 -10.13 3.66
CA PHE A 279 18.82 -9.06 2.73
C PHE A 279 20.08 -8.36 3.23
N GLN A 280 21.12 -8.30 2.39
CA GLN A 280 22.37 -7.64 2.72
C GLN A 280 22.37 -6.18 2.22
N ILE A 281 22.69 -5.27 3.14
CA ILE A 281 22.99 -3.86 2.85
C ILE A 281 24.48 -3.76 2.53
N ASP A 282 24.83 -4.14 1.31
CA ASP A 282 26.20 -4.30 0.80
C ASP A 282 26.67 -3.14 -0.09
N THR A 283 25.83 -2.12 -0.29
CA THR A 283 26.12 -0.95 -1.15
C THR A 283 25.68 0.34 -0.46
N PHE A 284 26.37 1.45 -0.79
CA PHE A 284 25.98 2.78 -0.31
C PHE A 284 24.56 3.14 -0.74
N ASP A 285 24.17 2.82 -1.99
CA ASP A 285 22.82 3.09 -2.47
C ASP A 285 21.76 2.40 -1.61
N LYS A 286 21.94 1.12 -1.23
CA LYS A 286 21.01 0.43 -0.33
C LYS A 286 20.97 1.08 1.05
N LEU A 287 22.13 1.43 1.60
CA LEU A 287 22.25 2.10 2.89
C LEU A 287 21.52 3.46 2.89
N ILE A 288 21.73 4.28 1.87
CA ILE A 288 21.12 5.60 1.67
C ILE A 288 19.59 5.50 1.68
N HIS A 289 19.03 4.68 0.79
CA HIS A 289 17.57 4.61 0.63
C HIS A 289 16.90 4.02 1.87
N LEU A 290 17.47 2.97 2.48
CA LEU A 290 16.92 2.40 3.70
C LEU A 290 17.07 3.34 4.91
N GLY A 291 18.22 3.99 5.06
CA GLY A 291 18.45 5.01 6.08
C GLY A 291 17.44 6.14 5.97
N ALA A 292 17.14 6.60 4.76
CA ALA A 292 16.14 7.62 4.53
C ALA A 292 14.71 7.16 4.87
N ILE A 293 14.30 5.98 4.39
CA ILE A 293 12.97 5.41 4.66
C ILE A 293 12.74 5.28 6.17
N PHE A 294 13.73 4.74 6.88
CA PHE A 294 13.66 4.58 8.33
C PHE A 294 13.69 5.93 9.06
N ALA A 295 14.45 6.90 8.56
CA ALA A 295 14.48 8.23 9.16
C ALA A 295 13.12 8.93 9.06
N ILE A 296 12.44 8.84 7.92
CA ILE A 296 11.09 9.41 7.75
C ILE A 296 10.08 8.70 8.67
N ASP A 297 10.08 7.37 8.71
CA ASP A 297 9.17 6.61 9.58
C ASP A 297 9.39 6.92 11.07
N LEU A 298 10.66 6.97 11.50
CA LEU A 298 11.03 7.30 12.87
C LEU A 298 10.67 8.74 13.25
N SER A 299 10.90 9.69 12.35
CA SER A 299 10.50 11.10 12.51
C SER A 299 9.00 11.21 12.77
N ARG A 300 8.17 10.51 11.97
CA ARG A 300 6.71 10.48 12.17
C ARG A 300 6.29 9.84 13.49
N LYS A 301 6.96 8.76 13.91
CA LYS A 301 6.69 8.13 15.20
C LYS A 301 6.98 9.11 16.33
N LEU A 302 8.17 9.70 16.35
CA LEU A 302 8.57 10.71 17.35
C LEU A 302 7.57 11.87 17.41
N HIS A 303 7.18 12.41 16.26
CA HIS A 303 6.16 13.45 16.17
C HIS A 303 4.85 13.04 16.86
N LYS A 304 4.38 11.81 16.62
CA LYS A 304 3.16 11.27 17.24
C LYS A 304 3.30 11.09 18.76
N PHE A 305 4.44 10.60 19.24
CA PHE A 305 4.72 10.46 20.67
C PHE A 305 4.79 11.83 21.36
N SER A 306 5.44 12.80 20.72
CA SER A 306 5.55 14.18 21.21
C SER A 306 4.19 14.84 21.41
N ARG A 307 3.21 14.60 20.52
CA ARG A 307 1.85 15.17 20.65
C ARG A 307 0.98 14.49 21.69
N ARG A 308 1.26 13.23 22.04
CA ARG A 308 0.43 12.43 22.95
C ARG A 308 0.95 12.44 24.40
N SER A 309 2.09 13.06 24.65
CA SER A 309 2.79 13.01 25.94
C SER A 309 3.05 11.56 26.41
N THR A 310 3.24 10.64 25.46
CA THR A 310 3.48 9.22 25.73
C THR A 310 4.95 8.90 25.57
N ASN A 311 5.47 8.04 26.45
CA ASN A 311 6.85 7.58 26.43
C ASN A 311 7.17 6.80 25.14
N PHE A 312 8.32 7.11 24.53
CA PHE A 312 8.80 6.47 23.31
C PHE A 312 9.71 5.30 23.68
N VAL A 313 9.15 4.10 23.76
CA VAL A 313 9.91 2.89 24.06
C VAL A 313 10.42 2.28 22.76
N LEU A 314 11.75 2.27 22.59
CA LEU A 314 12.38 1.61 21.45
C LEU A 314 12.20 0.10 21.50
N THR A 315 11.66 -0.45 20.41
CA THR A 315 11.64 -1.89 20.13
C THR A 315 12.95 -2.35 19.46
N GLU A 316 13.24 -3.66 19.46
CA GLU A 316 14.42 -4.22 18.77
C GLU A 316 14.48 -3.83 17.28
N LYS A 317 13.30 -3.75 16.64
CA LYS A 317 13.16 -3.31 15.25
C LYS A 317 13.56 -1.84 15.07
N GLU A 318 13.12 -0.97 15.97
CA GLU A 318 13.47 0.45 15.94
C GLU A 318 14.95 0.68 16.26
N ILE A 319 15.53 -0.13 17.14
CA ILE A 319 16.98 -0.13 17.39
C ILE A 319 17.74 -0.45 16.11
N GLN A 320 17.35 -1.51 15.38
CA GLN A 320 17.95 -1.87 14.09
C GLN A 320 17.82 -0.73 13.07
N GLN A 321 16.65 -0.10 12.98
CA GLN A 321 16.41 1.07 12.13
C GLN A 321 17.35 2.23 12.47
N ILE A 322 17.51 2.56 13.76
CA ILE A 322 18.41 3.63 14.21
C ILE A 322 19.87 3.30 13.86
N TYR A 323 20.30 2.04 13.98
CA TYR A 323 21.65 1.66 13.55
C TYR A 323 21.86 1.87 12.05
N ILE A 324 20.88 1.54 11.21
CA ILE A 324 20.97 1.76 9.76
C ILE A 324 21.05 3.26 9.46
N ILE A 325 20.24 4.08 10.13
CA ILE A 325 20.31 5.55 10.02
C ILE A 325 21.69 6.06 10.47
N TYR A 326 22.19 5.59 11.61
CA TYR A 326 23.49 5.96 12.16
C TYR A 326 24.63 5.60 11.18
N PHE A 327 24.63 4.38 10.62
CA PHE A 327 25.63 3.99 9.63
C PHE A 327 25.52 4.82 8.36
N THR A 328 24.32 5.24 7.97
CA THR A 328 24.13 6.16 6.85
C THR A 328 24.76 7.54 7.16
N LEU A 329 24.61 8.05 8.40
CA LEU A 329 25.29 9.27 8.84
C LEU A 329 26.82 9.10 8.91
N VAL A 330 27.33 7.92 9.28
CA VAL A 330 28.78 7.63 9.24
C VAL A 330 29.30 7.63 7.81
N ALA A 331 28.56 7.03 6.88
CA ALA A 331 28.90 7.02 5.46
C ALA A 331 28.69 8.37 4.77
N PHE A 332 27.94 9.29 5.39
CA PHE A 332 27.49 10.54 4.78
C PHE A 332 28.57 11.36 4.06
N PRO A 333 29.79 11.55 4.61
CA PRO A 333 30.84 12.29 3.90
C PRO A 333 31.34 11.62 2.61
N LEU A 334 31.07 10.32 2.44
CA LEU A 334 31.42 9.53 1.25
C LEU A 334 30.27 9.46 0.23
N ILE A 335 29.09 9.96 0.58
CA ILE A 335 27.91 9.92 -0.27
C ILE A 335 27.99 11.05 -1.30
N ASP A 336 27.67 10.74 -2.56
CA ASP A 336 27.53 11.75 -3.60
C ASP A 336 26.35 12.68 -3.29
N HIS A 337 26.66 13.84 -2.71
CA HIS A 337 25.68 14.86 -2.35
C HIS A 337 25.03 15.53 -3.56
N GLY A 338 25.63 15.47 -4.75
CA GLY A 338 25.00 15.93 -5.98
C GLY A 338 23.84 15.03 -6.38
N LYS A 339 24.03 13.70 -6.29
CA LYS A 339 22.99 12.70 -6.58
C LYS A 339 21.92 12.61 -5.48
N TYR A 340 22.31 12.78 -4.22
CA TYR A 340 21.45 12.55 -3.05
C TYR A 340 21.24 13.80 -2.18
N GLN A 341 21.09 14.97 -2.79
CA GLN A 341 20.95 16.25 -2.08
C GLN A 341 19.84 16.22 -1.00
N TRP A 342 18.75 15.50 -1.28
CA TRP A 342 17.58 15.35 -0.41
C TRP A 342 17.82 14.58 0.88
N LEU A 343 18.87 13.78 0.95
CA LEU A 343 19.16 12.95 2.12
C LEU A 343 19.45 13.83 3.35
N ARG A 344 20.08 14.97 3.12
CA ARG A 344 20.37 15.95 4.17
C ARG A 344 19.09 16.45 4.82
N ASP A 345 18.09 16.82 4.01
CA ASP A 345 16.82 17.37 4.50
C ASP A 345 16.03 16.33 5.31
N VAL A 346 16.05 15.06 4.86
CA VAL A 346 15.45 13.95 5.59
C VAL A 346 16.08 13.79 6.99
N PHE A 347 17.41 13.83 7.09
CA PHE A 347 18.07 13.71 8.39
C PHE A 347 17.94 14.95 9.26
N ILE A 348 17.89 16.15 8.69
CA ILE A 348 17.54 17.37 9.45
C ILE A 348 16.12 17.24 10.04
N GLY A 349 15.15 16.76 9.26
CA GLY A 349 13.79 16.51 9.74
C GLY A 349 13.74 15.54 10.90
N LEU A 350 14.47 14.41 10.81
CA LEU A 350 14.57 13.46 11.92
C LEU A 350 15.27 14.08 13.15
N ASN A 351 16.36 14.82 12.95
CA ASN A 351 17.08 15.49 14.04
C ASN A 351 16.17 16.45 14.82
N ASN A 352 15.37 17.23 14.11
CA ASN A 352 14.42 18.17 14.71
C ASN A 352 13.34 17.44 15.53
N GLU A 353 12.80 16.33 15.03
CA GLU A 353 11.82 15.54 15.78
C GLU A 353 12.41 14.90 17.05
N PHE A 354 13.67 14.46 17.01
CA PHE A 354 14.38 14.02 18.21
C PHE A 354 14.58 15.16 19.21
N LEU A 355 14.99 16.34 18.74
CA LEU A 355 15.16 17.51 19.59
C LEU A 355 13.85 17.90 20.28
N VAL A 356 12.74 17.94 19.54
CA VAL A 356 11.39 18.19 20.09
C VAL A 356 11.05 17.13 21.14
N TYR A 357 11.26 15.84 20.82
CA TYR A 357 10.95 14.75 21.74
C TYR A 357 11.74 14.87 23.06
N ILE A 358 13.07 15.03 22.99
CA ILE A 358 13.98 15.12 24.15
C ILE A 358 13.73 16.39 24.97
N THR A 359 13.26 17.46 24.34
CA THR A 359 12.91 18.70 25.04
C THR A 359 11.62 18.57 25.82
N ASN A 360 10.65 17.85 25.26
CA ASN A 360 9.34 17.68 25.88
C ASN A 360 9.28 16.49 26.85
N HIS A 361 10.22 15.54 26.76
CA HIS A 361 10.19 14.30 27.53
C HIS A 361 11.57 13.99 28.11
N SER A 362 11.63 13.64 29.40
CA SER A 362 12.86 13.05 29.96
C SER A 362 13.08 11.66 29.36
N ILE A 363 14.28 11.40 28.86
CA ILE A 363 14.70 10.07 28.40
C ILE A 363 15.14 9.15 29.54
N ASP A 364 15.15 9.64 30.79
CA ASP A 364 15.68 8.88 31.94
C ASP A 364 14.92 7.59 32.23
N HIS A 365 13.66 7.49 31.80
CA HIS A 365 12.83 6.30 31.93
C HIS A 365 13.22 5.16 30.98
N LEU A 366 14.05 5.42 29.95
CA LEU A 366 14.49 4.41 29.00
C LEU A 366 15.64 3.57 29.56
N PRO A 367 15.77 2.29 29.14
CA PRO A 367 16.96 1.50 29.41
C PRO A 367 18.24 2.23 29.00
N PHE A 368 19.32 2.00 29.74
CA PHE A 368 20.59 2.71 29.53
C PHE A 368 21.08 2.59 28.08
N GLU A 369 20.99 1.41 27.49
CA GLU A 369 21.38 1.11 26.12
C GLU A 369 20.60 1.93 25.10
N HIS A 370 19.30 2.14 25.34
CA HIS A 370 18.42 2.90 24.47
C HIS A 370 18.74 4.40 24.54
N ARG A 371 18.99 4.92 25.75
CA ARG A 371 19.44 6.31 25.95
C ARG A 371 20.77 6.56 25.24
N LEU A 372 21.73 5.65 25.42
CA LEU A 372 23.04 5.73 24.78
C LEU A 372 22.91 5.75 23.26
N LEU A 373 22.08 4.88 22.67
CA LEU A 373 21.85 4.83 21.23
C LEU A 373 21.26 6.14 20.68
N ILE A 374 20.24 6.70 21.35
CA ILE A 374 19.62 7.97 20.96
C ILE A 374 20.65 9.09 20.97
N VAL A 375 21.47 9.17 22.03
CA VAL A 375 22.50 10.21 22.15
C VAL A 375 23.61 10.03 21.12
N GLN A 376 24.06 8.81 20.85
CA GLN A 376 25.02 8.52 19.79
C GLN A 376 24.49 8.94 18.42
N TYR A 377 23.24 8.59 18.10
CA TYR A 377 22.58 9.04 16.89
C TYR A 377 22.54 10.58 16.82
N TYR A 378 22.08 11.24 17.88
CA TYR A 378 21.90 12.69 17.91
C TYR A 378 23.23 13.44 17.72
N MET A 379 24.27 13.06 18.46
CA MET A 379 25.61 13.65 18.33
C MET A 379 26.20 13.42 16.93
N LYS A 380 26.00 12.21 16.38
CA LYS A 380 26.46 11.90 15.02
C LYS A 380 25.71 12.74 13.98
N SER A 381 24.41 12.94 14.16
CA SER A 381 23.58 13.78 13.31
C SER A 381 24.06 15.25 13.33
N LEU A 382 24.26 15.84 14.51
CA LEU A 382 24.74 17.21 14.65
C LEU A 382 26.07 17.46 13.92
N THR A 383 27.05 16.59 14.17
CA THR A 383 28.39 16.70 13.59
C THR A 383 28.37 16.49 12.07
N THR A 384 27.64 15.48 11.60
CA THR A 384 27.58 15.12 10.18
C THR A 384 26.84 16.16 9.34
N LEU A 385 25.76 16.73 9.88
CA LEU A 385 24.91 17.69 9.17
C LEU A 385 25.34 19.15 9.36
N ASN A 386 26.39 19.38 10.16
CA ASN A 386 26.88 20.67 10.62
C ASN A 386 25.77 21.55 11.22
N LEU A 387 25.00 20.98 12.14
CA LEU A 387 23.91 21.69 12.82
C LEU A 387 24.46 22.37 14.07
N HIS A 388 24.44 23.69 14.07
CA HIS A 388 24.74 24.49 15.26
C HIS A 388 23.45 24.67 16.07
N HIS A 389 23.34 23.94 17.18
CA HIS A 389 22.30 24.22 18.17
C HIS A 389 22.93 24.95 19.35
N GLU A 390 22.69 26.26 19.39
CA GLU A 390 23.07 27.12 20.53
C GLU A 390 22.41 26.65 21.84
N SER A 391 21.26 25.98 21.75
CA SER A 391 20.53 25.41 22.87
C SER A 391 20.67 23.88 22.95
N LEU A 392 21.90 23.35 22.89
CA LEU A 392 22.13 21.93 23.12
C LEU A 392 21.51 21.59 24.48
N ASN A 393 20.39 20.85 24.45
CA ASN A 393 19.46 20.80 25.56
C ASN A 393 20.20 20.39 26.83
N GLN A 394 19.99 21.15 27.92
CA GLN A 394 20.62 20.88 29.22
C GLN A 394 20.40 19.44 29.66
N ASN A 395 19.31 18.78 29.25
CA ASN A 395 19.05 17.36 29.45
C ASN A 395 20.07 16.44 28.75
N LEU A 396 20.47 16.75 27.51
CA LEU A 396 21.49 16.00 26.77
C LEU A 396 22.87 16.19 27.36
N LEU A 397 23.22 17.44 27.72
CA LEU A 397 24.47 17.74 28.41
C LEU A 397 24.53 17.02 29.76
N THR A 398 23.46 17.09 30.56
CA THR A 398 23.36 16.40 31.85
C THR A 398 23.48 14.88 31.69
N PHE A 399 22.85 14.28 30.67
CA PHE A 399 23.01 12.85 30.41
C PHE A 399 24.43 12.50 29.96
N TYR A 400 25.05 13.33 29.13
CA TYR A 400 26.44 13.15 28.71
C TYR A 400 27.40 13.25 29.90
N ASP A 401 27.20 14.22 30.78
CA ASP A 401 27.96 14.36 32.01
C ASP A 401 27.78 13.12 32.89
N LYS A 402 26.54 12.64 33.09
CA LYS A 402 26.27 11.39 33.81
C LYS A 402 27.02 10.19 33.18
N LEU A 403 27.08 10.09 31.85
CA LEU A 403 27.85 9.06 31.16
C LEU A 403 29.36 9.15 31.41
N VAL A 404 29.90 10.37 31.48
CA VAL A 404 31.32 10.63 31.75
C VAL A 404 31.69 10.32 33.21
N PHE A 405 30.81 10.65 34.15
CA PHE A 405 31.06 10.51 35.59
C PHE A 405 30.72 9.12 36.15
N ASP A 406 29.83 8.35 35.51
CA ASP A 406 29.54 6.97 35.93
C ASP A 406 30.63 5.98 35.45
N THR A 407 31.79 6.08 36.10
CA THR A 407 32.99 5.29 35.81
C THR A 407 32.79 3.78 35.99
N SER A 408 31.77 3.35 36.73
CA SER A 408 31.44 1.94 36.96
C SER A 408 30.86 1.26 35.71
N GLN A 409 30.04 1.98 34.92
CA GLN A 409 29.49 1.50 33.65
C GLN A 409 30.44 1.77 32.47
N SER A 410 31.26 2.82 32.59
CA SER A 410 32.28 3.17 31.61
C SER A 410 33.24 2.01 31.30
N LYS A 411 33.58 1.16 32.28
CA LYS A 411 34.52 0.04 32.11
C LYS A 411 34.03 -1.04 31.14
N TYR A 412 32.71 -1.19 30.92
CA TYR A 412 32.17 -2.14 29.94
C TYR A 412 32.19 -1.63 28.50
N TYR A 413 32.31 -0.31 28.31
CA TYR A 413 32.25 0.33 26.98
C TYR A 413 33.55 1.05 26.59
N ILE A 414 34.48 1.26 27.54
CA ILE A 414 35.80 1.90 27.34
C ILE A 414 36.93 0.88 26.99
N ILE A 415 36.65 -0.42 26.90
CA ILE A 415 37.64 -1.42 26.43
C ILE A 415 37.79 -1.31 24.90
N ASN A 416 38.44 -0.25 24.42
CA ASN A 416 39.20 -0.16 23.15
C ASN A 416 39.69 1.28 22.93
N ARG A 417 40.42 1.85 23.90
CA ARG A 417 41.04 3.19 23.79
C ARG A 417 42.44 3.20 23.15
N ASN A 418 43.05 2.04 22.88
CA ASN A 418 44.48 1.95 22.60
C ASN A 418 44.82 1.39 21.21
N THR A 419 44.48 2.08 20.11
CA THR A 419 45.24 1.99 18.85
C THR A 419 45.02 3.21 17.95
N MET A 420 46.13 3.83 17.55
CA MET A 420 46.38 4.91 16.57
C MET A 420 46.31 6.41 16.99
N PRO A 421 47.33 7.21 16.60
CA PRO A 421 47.37 8.66 16.80
C PRO A 421 46.94 9.43 15.53
N PHE A 422 45.94 10.31 15.63
CA PHE A 422 45.68 11.43 14.71
C PHE A 422 45.23 12.67 15.54
N PRO A 423 45.29 13.90 14.99
CA PRO A 423 45.50 15.12 15.76
C PRO A 423 44.26 15.61 16.51
N ARG A 424 44.55 16.29 17.63
CA ARG A 424 43.68 16.67 18.76
C ARG A 424 42.59 17.73 18.49
N GLN A 425 41.94 17.79 17.33
CA GLN A 425 40.90 18.82 17.11
C GLN A 425 39.52 18.35 16.66
N LEU A 426 39.24 17.05 16.56
CA LEU A 426 37.87 16.52 16.47
C LEU A 426 37.73 15.27 17.33
N LEU A 427 36.70 15.23 18.17
CA LEU A 427 36.41 14.17 19.16
C LEU A 427 36.31 12.77 18.51
N PRO A 428 36.97 11.72 19.04
CA PRO A 428 36.97 10.39 18.43
C PRO A 428 35.77 9.54 18.89
N PHE A 429 34.83 9.27 17.99
CA PHE A 429 33.79 8.24 18.13
C PHE A 429 33.82 7.30 16.92
N GLU A 430 34.79 6.37 16.86
CA GLU A 430 34.87 5.36 15.79
C GLU A 430 35.03 3.91 16.30
N LEU A 431 35.12 3.65 17.61
CA LEU A 431 35.56 2.33 18.14
C LEU A 431 34.50 1.47 18.86
N ILE A 432 33.23 1.85 18.89
CA ILE A 432 32.12 0.99 19.36
C ILE A 432 31.76 -0.12 18.33
N ARG A 433 32.58 -0.26 17.28
CA ARG A 433 32.21 -0.77 15.97
C ARG A 433 32.12 -2.30 15.81
N ILE A 434 32.54 -3.14 16.76
CA ILE A 434 32.68 -4.60 16.48
C ILE A 434 32.00 -5.53 17.49
N SER A 435 31.90 -5.19 18.77
CA SER A 435 31.34 -6.11 19.78
C SER A 435 29.80 -6.11 19.81
N ILE A 436 29.17 -4.95 19.63
CA ILE A 436 27.70 -4.82 19.63
C ILE A 436 27.12 -5.32 18.30
N ILE A 437 27.79 -5.07 17.18
CA ILE A 437 27.42 -5.63 15.88
C ILE A 437 27.48 -7.16 15.93
N LYS A 438 28.51 -7.76 16.55
CA LYS A 438 28.53 -9.21 16.76
C LYS A 438 27.36 -9.67 17.64
N ARG A 439 27.01 -9.02 18.76
CA ARG A 439 25.91 -9.51 19.62
C ARG A 439 24.49 -9.30 19.09
N VAL A 440 24.24 -8.21 18.37
CA VAL A 440 22.91 -7.87 17.84
C VAL A 440 22.68 -8.51 16.47
N ILE A 441 23.73 -8.73 15.67
CA ILE A 441 23.61 -9.41 14.36
C ILE A 441 23.83 -10.94 14.47
N PHE A 442 24.67 -11.46 15.38
CA PHE A 442 24.87 -12.92 15.53
C PHE A 442 23.90 -13.64 16.47
N ARG A 443 23.00 -12.97 17.19
CA ARG A 443 21.91 -13.67 17.91
C ARG A 443 20.85 -14.27 16.98
N GLN A 444 20.93 -14.04 15.67
CA GLN A 444 20.15 -14.76 14.66
C GLN A 444 20.96 -15.88 13.95
N TYR A 445 22.20 -16.15 14.38
CA TYR A 445 23.09 -17.16 13.77
C TYR A 445 23.66 -18.20 14.75
N LEU A 446 23.05 -18.30 15.94
CA LEU A 446 23.14 -19.44 16.88
C LEU A 446 21.74 -19.68 17.41
#